data_AF-U1PQL5-F1
#
_entry.id   AF-U1PQL5-F1
#
_cell.length_a   1.000
_cell.length_b   1.000
_cell.length_c   1.000
_cell.angle_alpha   90.00
_cell.angle_beta   90.00
_cell.angle_gamma   90.00
#
_symmetry.space_group_name_H-M   'P 1'
#
loop_
_entity.id
_entity.type
_entity.pdbx_description
1 polymer ?
#
loop_
_entity_poly.entity_id
_entity_poly.type
_entity_poly.pdbx_seq_one_letter_code
_entity_poly.pdbx_strand_id
1 'polypeptide(L)'
;ACWRSWLRLGGALGWLKPDLEAITATDTGAEDHWLLEVDLDTEHPARLLAKCHDYQAHLASGTFQAQHGYYPQVVWLLTNPTRAGRLAEQIAADQTLTPGLFKITAAPEQLAALIQRGP
;
A
#
# COMPACT_ATOMS: atom_id res chain seq x y z
N ALA A 1 -11.51 4.33 11.35
CA ALA A 1 -10.16 4.80 11.01
C ALA A 1 -9.25 3.58 10.91
N CYS A 2 -8.53 3.40 9.80
CA CYS A 2 -7.69 2.22 9.51
C CYS A 2 -6.20 2.43 9.87
N TRP A 3 -5.93 3.35 10.79
CA TRP A 3 -4.57 3.66 11.20
C TRP A 3 -3.96 2.50 11.98
N ARG A 4 -2.67 2.28 11.77
CA ARG A 4 -1.93 1.19 12.38
C ARG A 4 -0.73 1.75 13.09
N SER A 5 -0.38 1.18 14.23
CA SER A 5 0.83 1.55 14.95
C SER A 5 1.67 0.32 15.22
N TRP A 6 2.99 0.52 15.28
CA TRP A 6 3.94 -0.54 15.61
C TRP A 6 5.15 0.04 16.31
N LEU A 7 5.90 -0.80 17.01
CA LEU A 7 7.19 -0.39 17.57
C LEU A 7 8.26 -0.52 16.48
N ARG A 8 8.92 0.59 16.18
CA ARG A 8 10.09 0.63 15.29
C ARG A 8 11.29 0.00 15.99
N LEU A 9 12.30 -0.35 15.20
CA LEU A 9 13.62 -0.69 15.73
C LEU A 9 14.11 0.46 16.62
N GLY A 10 14.39 0.19 17.90
CA GLY A 10 14.72 1.20 18.90
C GLY A 10 13.57 1.65 19.82
N GLY A 11 12.37 1.07 19.68
CA GLY A 11 11.27 1.22 20.65
C GLY A 11 10.41 2.47 20.44
N ALA A 12 10.70 3.30 19.45
CA ALA A 12 9.83 4.43 19.08
C ALA A 12 8.55 3.94 18.41
N LEU A 13 7.43 4.64 18.64
CA LEU A 13 6.15 4.33 18.02
C LEU A 13 6.12 4.83 16.57
N GLY A 14 5.89 3.92 15.62
CA GLY A 14 5.60 4.21 14.22
C GLY A 14 4.08 4.23 13.95
N TRP A 15 3.67 4.98 12.93
CA TRP A 15 2.27 5.08 12.51
C TRP A 15 2.15 4.93 11.00
N LEU A 16 1.23 4.07 10.57
CA LEU A 16 0.68 4.07 9.22
C LEU A 16 -0.68 4.72 9.26
N LYS A 17 -0.90 5.60 8.29
CA LYS A 17 -2.16 6.33 8.12
C LYS A 17 -2.63 6.14 6.68
N PRO A 18 -3.14 4.95 6.34
CA PRO A 18 -3.79 4.75 5.05
C PRO A 18 -5.00 5.66 4.95
N ASP A 19 -5.29 6.14 3.75
CA ASP A 19 -6.46 6.98 3.50
C ASP A 19 -7.75 6.15 3.59
N LEU A 20 -7.71 4.89 3.13
CA LEU A 20 -8.82 3.96 3.18
C LEU A 20 -8.34 2.52 3.38
N GLU A 21 -9.16 1.72 4.05
CA GLU A 21 -9.06 0.26 4.05
C GLU A 21 -10.31 -0.31 3.41
N ALA A 22 -10.12 -1.28 2.52
CA ALA A 22 -11.21 -2.01 1.88
C ALA A 22 -11.01 -3.51 2.05
N ILE A 23 -12.13 -4.22 2.16
CA ILE A 23 -12.17 -5.68 2.21
C ILE A 23 -13.11 -6.12 1.09
N THR A 24 -12.64 -6.99 0.21
CA THR A 24 -13.44 -7.57 -0.87
C THR A 24 -13.53 -9.06 -0.67
N ALA A 25 -14.67 -9.65 -0.99
CA ALA A 25 -14.87 -11.10 -0.89
C ALA A 25 -14.94 -11.71 -2.29
N THR A 26 -14.24 -12.82 -2.48
CA THR A 26 -14.39 -13.68 -3.66
C THR A 26 -15.70 -14.47 -3.57
N ASP A 27 -16.11 -15.08 -4.69
CA ASP A 27 -17.28 -15.98 -4.74
C ASP A 27 -17.13 -17.22 -3.83
N THR A 28 -15.88 -17.63 -3.56
CA THR A 28 -15.57 -18.71 -2.62
C THR A 28 -15.57 -18.27 -1.15
N GLY A 29 -15.77 -16.98 -0.87
CA GLY A 29 -15.82 -16.40 0.47
C GLY A 29 -14.45 -16.04 1.05
N ALA A 30 -13.35 -16.15 0.29
CA ALA A 30 -12.05 -15.64 0.70
C ALA A 30 -12.04 -14.10 0.66
N GLU A 31 -11.44 -13.48 1.68
CA GLU A 31 -11.32 -12.03 1.81
C GLU A 31 -9.95 -11.53 1.30
N ASP A 32 -9.97 -10.52 0.44
CA ASP A 32 -8.79 -9.73 0.07
C ASP A 32 -8.83 -8.41 0.84
N HIS A 33 -7.70 -8.08 1.47
CA HIS A 33 -7.55 -6.85 2.27
C HIS A 33 -6.67 -5.85 1.54
N TRP A 34 -7.13 -4.60 1.48
CA TRP A 34 -6.50 -3.53 0.71
C TRP A 34 -6.29 -2.30 1.59
N LEU A 35 -5.09 -1.71 1.53
CA LEU A 35 -4.81 -0.38 2.07
C LEU A 35 -4.59 0.57 0.91
N LEU A 36 -5.44 1.60 0.83
CA LEU A 36 -5.45 2.53 -0.29
C LEU A 36 -4.85 3.87 0.10
N GLU A 37 -4.05 4.40 -0.81
CA GLU A 37 -3.45 5.72 -0.73
C GLU A 37 -3.88 6.54 -1.93
N VAL A 38 -4.44 7.73 -1.70
CA VAL A 38 -4.99 8.58 -2.74
C VAL A 38 -4.10 9.79 -2.94
N ASP A 39 -3.43 9.86 -4.07
CA ASP A 39 -2.64 11.03 -4.47
C ASP A 39 -3.39 11.83 -5.54
N LEU A 40 -3.81 13.03 -5.16
CA LEU A 40 -4.50 13.99 -6.04
C LEU A 40 -3.51 15.00 -6.67
N ASP A 41 -2.25 14.61 -6.86
CA ASP A 41 -1.13 15.45 -7.30
C ASP A 41 -0.82 16.65 -6.38
N THR A 42 -1.17 16.54 -5.10
CA THR A 42 -0.92 17.57 -4.08
C THR A 42 0.35 17.31 -3.26
N GLU A 43 0.86 16.08 -3.27
CA GLU A 43 2.04 15.72 -2.51
C GLU A 43 3.32 15.76 -3.35
N HIS A 44 4.45 16.02 -2.70
CA HIS A 44 5.76 15.96 -3.37
C HIS A 44 6.14 14.49 -3.64
N PRO A 45 6.68 14.11 -4.81
CA PRO A 45 7.01 12.71 -5.13
C PRO A 45 7.85 11.99 -4.08
N ALA A 46 8.82 12.69 -3.47
CA ALA A 46 9.64 12.14 -2.39
C ALA A 46 8.81 11.69 -1.15
N ARG A 47 7.65 12.30 -0.89
CA ARG A 47 6.75 11.88 0.20
C ARG A 47 6.06 10.56 -0.12
N LEU A 48 5.67 10.33 -1.38
CA LEU A 48 5.04 9.07 -1.80
C LEU A 48 6.01 7.91 -1.57
N LEU A 49 7.27 8.08 -1.98
CA LEU A 49 8.30 7.07 -1.77
C LEU A 49 8.62 6.88 -0.27
N ALA A 50 8.69 7.96 0.52
CA ALA A 50 8.84 7.85 1.97
C ALA A 50 7.68 7.04 2.61
N LYS A 51 6.44 7.25 2.16
CA LYS A 51 5.28 6.48 2.62
C LYS A 51 5.40 5.00 2.23
N CYS A 52 5.93 4.68 1.05
CA CYS A 52 6.25 3.30 0.67
C CYS A 52 7.26 2.67 1.64
N HIS A 53 8.30 3.40 2.06
CA HIS A 53 9.22 2.89 3.08
C HIS A 53 8.58 2.70 4.46
N ASP A 54 7.64 3.57 4.86
CA ASP A 54 6.88 3.37 6.10
C ASP A 54 6.06 2.06 6.04
N TYR A 55 5.40 1.77 4.91
CA TYR A 55 4.71 0.49 4.70
C TYR A 55 5.67 -0.70 4.73
N GLN A 56 6.82 -0.59 4.08
CA GLN A 56 7.86 -1.63 4.10
C GLN A 56 8.37 -1.88 5.52
N ALA A 57 8.58 -0.83 6.31
CA ALA A 57 9.03 -0.94 7.70
C ALA A 57 7.97 -1.58 8.61
N HIS A 58 6.68 -1.28 8.37
CA HIS A 58 5.58 -1.94 9.07
C HIS A 58 5.42 -3.40 8.65
N LEU A 59 5.55 -3.73 7.37
CA LEU A 59 5.60 -5.13 6.91
C LEU A 59 6.77 -5.88 7.56
N ALA A 60 7.95 -5.27 7.58
CA ALA A 60 9.17 -5.88 8.11
C ALA A 60 9.14 -6.07 9.64
N SER A 61 8.29 -5.34 10.36
CA SER A 61 8.13 -5.52 11.80
C SER A 61 7.49 -6.87 12.15
N GLY A 62 6.71 -7.43 11.21
CA GLY A 62 5.96 -8.68 11.39
C GLY A 62 4.82 -8.60 12.40
N THR A 63 4.58 -7.45 13.04
CA THR A 63 3.60 -7.34 14.13
C THR A 63 2.18 -7.57 13.65
N PHE A 64 1.83 -7.04 12.47
CA PHE A 64 0.50 -7.21 11.90
C PHE A 64 0.29 -8.67 11.45
N GLN A 65 1.26 -9.26 10.77
CA GLN A 65 1.18 -10.64 10.30
C GLN A 65 1.10 -11.64 11.45
N ALA A 66 1.83 -11.40 12.55
CA ALA A 66 1.75 -12.25 13.74
C ALA A 66 0.36 -12.24 14.40
N GLN A 67 -0.39 -11.13 14.28
CA GLN A 67 -1.72 -10.98 14.86
C GLN A 67 -2.83 -11.47 13.92
N HIS A 68 -2.68 -11.27 12.61
CA HIS A 68 -3.76 -11.48 11.65
C HIS A 68 -3.51 -12.62 10.65
N GLY A 69 -2.26 -13.10 10.52
CA GLY A 69 -1.89 -14.18 9.59
C GLY A 69 -1.70 -13.74 8.13
N TYR A 70 -1.88 -12.45 7.81
CA TYR A 70 -1.72 -11.89 6.46
C TYR A 70 -1.17 -10.46 6.52
N TYR A 71 -0.86 -9.88 5.35
CA TYR A 71 -0.61 -8.45 5.20
C TYR A 71 -1.43 -7.89 4.02
N PRO A 72 -2.14 -6.75 4.17
CA PRO A 72 -2.93 -6.19 3.08
C PRO A 72 -2.08 -5.76 1.90
N GLN A 73 -2.63 -5.85 0.69
CA GLN A 73 -2.05 -5.24 -0.50
C GLN A 73 -2.13 -3.71 -0.40
N VAL A 74 -1.02 -3.01 -0.64
CA VAL A 74 -1.02 -1.54 -0.69
C VAL A 74 -1.29 -1.08 -2.11
N VAL A 75 -2.27 -0.18 -2.28
CA VAL A 75 -2.70 0.33 -3.59
C VAL A 75 -2.61 1.84 -3.62
N TRP A 76 -1.80 2.37 -4.53
CA TRP A 76 -1.79 3.79 -4.86
C TRP A 76 -2.84 4.10 -5.94
N LEU A 77 -3.71 5.05 -5.65
CA LEU A 77 -4.66 5.66 -6.56
C LEU A 77 -4.15 7.05 -6.93
N LEU A 78 -3.60 7.21 -8.14
CA LEU A 78 -3.15 8.51 -8.64
C LEU A 78 -4.12 9.03 -9.71
N THR A 79 -4.22 10.34 -9.86
CA THR A 79 -5.03 10.95 -10.93
C THR A 79 -4.21 11.26 -12.19
N ASN A 80 -2.88 11.13 -12.13
CA ASN A 80 -1.96 11.47 -13.20
C ASN A 80 -1.15 10.23 -13.67
N PRO A 81 -1.37 9.72 -14.89
CA PRO A 81 -0.68 8.54 -15.41
C PRO A 81 0.85 8.67 -15.49
N THR A 82 1.37 9.86 -15.82
CA THR A 82 2.83 10.11 -15.87
C THR A 82 3.44 10.00 -14.48
N ARG A 83 2.73 10.53 -13.47
CA ARG A 83 3.15 10.43 -12.07
C ARG A 83 3.08 8.99 -11.57
N ALA A 84 2.03 8.26 -11.93
CA ALA A 84 1.88 6.84 -11.61
C ALA A 84 3.04 6.00 -12.19
N GLY A 85 3.40 6.24 -13.45
CA GLY A 85 4.54 5.57 -14.10
C GLY A 85 5.86 5.86 -13.38
N ARG A 86 6.14 7.12 -13.05
CA ARG A 86 7.35 7.49 -12.31
C ARG A 86 7.42 6.86 -10.92
N LEU A 87 6.31 6.82 -10.19
CA LEU A 87 6.26 6.14 -8.90
C LEU A 87 6.53 4.64 -9.05
N ALA A 88 5.95 4.02 -10.08
CA ALA A 88 6.18 2.59 -10.38
C ALA A 88 7.65 2.30 -10.66
N GLU A 89 8.30 3.12 -11.49
CA GLU A 89 9.73 3.02 -11.78
C GLU A 89 10.59 3.19 -10.54
N GLN A 90 10.28 4.18 -9.69
CA GLN A 90 11.00 4.43 -8.44
C GLN A 90 10.87 3.26 -7.47
N ILE A 91 9.67 2.71 -7.30
CA ILE A 91 9.45 1.54 -6.44
C ILE A 91 10.18 0.31 -6.99
N ALA A 92 10.12 0.09 -8.31
CA ALA A 92 10.78 -1.05 -8.94
C ALA A 92 12.32 -0.97 -8.88
N ALA A 93 12.88 0.24 -8.91
CA ALA A 93 14.31 0.47 -8.79
C ALA A 93 14.82 0.36 -7.33
N ASP A 94 13.95 0.48 -6.34
CA ASP A 94 14.30 0.41 -4.93
C ASP A 94 14.33 -1.02 -4.41
N GLN A 95 15.55 -1.56 -4.28
CA GLN A 95 15.77 -2.95 -3.82
C GLN A 95 15.42 -3.17 -2.34
N THR A 96 15.14 -2.11 -1.57
CA THR A 96 14.69 -2.23 -0.17
C THR A 96 13.20 -2.47 -0.06
N LEU A 97 12.44 -2.24 -1.14
CA LEU A 97 11.00 -2.45 -1.18
C LEU A 97 10.67 -3.88 -1.67
N THR A 98 9.72 -4.52 -1.01
CA THR A 98 9.27 -5.87 -1.35
C THR A 98 8.58 -5.85 -2.72
N PRO A 99 9.06 -6.61 -3.72
CA PRO A 99 8.41 -6.68 -5.02
C PRO A 99 6.96 -7.15 -4.88
N GLY A 100 6.04 -6.44 -5.53
CA GLY A 100 4.61 -6.76 -5.51
C GLY A 100 3.81 -6.18 -4.34
N LEU A 101 4.44 -5.62 -3.31
CA LEU A 101 3.73 -5.00 -2.16
C LEU A 101 2.89 -3.77 -2.55
N PHE A 102 3.30 -3.05 -3.59
CA PHE A 102 2.61 -1.86 -4.07
C PHE A 102 2.00 -2.12 -5.44
N LYS A 103 0.69 -1.91 -5.56
CA LYS A 103 0.01 -1.79 -6.86
C LYS A 103 -0.27 -0.32 -7.11
N ILE A 104 -0.17 0.09 -8.36
CA ILE A 104 -0.36 1.48 -8.76
C ILE A 104 -1.45 1.51 -9.82
N THR A 105 -2.44 2.36 -9.62
CA THR A 105 -3.53 2.59 -10.57
C THR A 105 -3.68 4.08 -10.81
N ALA A 106 -4.01 4.45 -12.06
CA ALA A 106 -4.22 5.83 -12.47
C ALA A 106 -5.65 6.08 -13.01
N ALA A 107 -6.50 5.04 -13.01
CA ALA A 107 -7.85 5.08 -13.53
C ALA A 107 -8.78 4.13 -12.74
N PRO A 108 -10.06 4.49 -12.54
CA PRO A 108 -11.02 3.63 -11.82
C PRO A 108 -11.14 2.22 -12.40
N GLU A 109 -11.06 2.06 -13.73
CA GLU A 109 -11.18 0.77 -14.41
C GLU A 109 -9.99 -0.15 -14.08
N GLN A 110 -8.80 0.43 -13.87
CA GLN A 110 -7.62 -0.33 -13.44
C GLN A 110 -7.77 -0.83 -12.00
N LEU A 111 -8.35 -0.03 -11.11
CA LEU A 111 -8.66 -0.45 -9.75
C LEU A 111 -9.69 -1.58 -9.75
N ALA A 112 -10.77 -1.45 -10.52
CA ALA A 112 -11.78 -2.50 -10.65
C ALA A 112 -11.16 -3.81 -11.19
N ALA A 113 -10.33 -3.72 -12.23
CA ALA A 113 -9.65 -4.88 -12.79
C ALA A 113 -8.65 -5.52 -11.80
N LEU A 114 -7.98 -4.71 -10.97
CA LEU A 114 -7.10 -5.21 -9.90
C LEU A 114 -7.90 -5.98 -8.85
N ILE A 115 -8.98 -5.38 -8.35
CA ILE A 115 -9.84 -6.01 -7.33
C ILE A 115 -10.43 -7.33 -7.85
N GLN A 116 -10.87 -7.37 -9.11
CA GLN A 116 -11.42 -8.59 -9.72
C GLN A 116 -10.40 -9.72 -9.90
N ARG A 117 -9.11 -9.38 -10.03
CA ARG A 117 -8.02 -10.36 -10.16
C ARG A 117 -7.51 -10.86 -8.81
N GLY A 118 -7.69 -10.07 -7.75
CA GLY A 118 -7.04 -10.27 -6.47
C GLY A 118 -5.63 -9.66 -6.43
N PRO A 119 -5.00 -9.65 -5.24
CA PRO A 119 -3.68 -9.06 -4.99
C PRO A 119 -2.52 -9.77 -5.74
#